data_AF-A0A929SMF6-F1
#
_entry.id   AF-A0A929SMF6-F1
#
_cell.length_a   1.000
_cell.length_b   1.000
_cell.length_c   1.000
_cell.angle_alpha   90.00
_cell.angle_beta   90.00
_cell.angle_gamma   90.00
#
_symmetry.space_group_name_H-M   'P 1'
#
loop_
_entity.id
_entity.type
_entity.pdbx_description
1 polymer ?
#
loop_
_entity_poly.entity_id
_entity_poly.type
_entity_poly.pdbx_seq_one_letter_code
_entity_poly.pdbx_strand_id
1 'polypeptide(L)'
;MSNIIDSVSYDQYKNIPTADEMGVKTKIIFSQEAYLKLLTLIKKTKDLGSETGCFFVGRQSEKNPFAIIIDYFTSDFRCEDALISGGSANPTEKVYNELNKKLKEYEKNSRKASVFHFHTHPKKLHYENFSDQDLSTYAKMAFDNRSVNAFGILGFPIPNAENSNGISIIQPIKPERINDIGSANFFRFPNIYYSINNEIYKISSFQKRYDGRKYKQNSNGIIVKNAVENSTFNEICGLGINPNNGEKIKDESVGYIDANGAFCFLNENLNISFGSIIEKEENLLDK
;
A
#
# COMPACT_ATOMS: atom_id res chain seq x y z
N MET A 1 4.90 -12.29 -29.98
CA MET A 1 4.48 -11.05 -29.28
C MET A 1 5.66 -10.56 -28.47
N SER A 2 5.93 -9.25 -28.47
CA SER A 2 7.02 -8.64 -27.69
C SER A 2 6.72 -8.78 -26.19
N ASN A 3 7.75 -9.10 -25.40
CA ASN A 3 7.70 -9.12 -23.92
C ASN A 3 7.94 -7.72 -23.31
N ILE A 4 8.01 -6.68 -24.14
CA ILE A 4 8.26 -5.32 -23.69
C ILE A 4 6.92 -4.68 -23.34
N ILE A 5 6.76 -4.32 -22.08
CA ILE A 5 5.66 -3.47 -21.62
C ILE A 5 5.97 -2.07 -22.15
N ASP A 6 5.24 -1.61 -23.16
CA ASP A 6 5.23 -0.19 -23.52
C ASP A 6 4.83 0.59 -22.26
N SER A 7 5.67 1.52 -21.80
CA SER A 7 5.47 2.19 -20.53
C SER A 7 4.21 3.05 -20.57
N VAL A 8 3.12 2.55 -20.03
CA VAL A 8 1.89 3.30 -19.81
C VAL A 8 1.69 3.51 -18.31
N SER A 9 0.95 4.56 -17.94
CA SER A 9 0.67 4.90 -16.55
C SER A 9 -0.84 4.91 -16.34
N TYR A 10 -1.29 4.15 -15.35
CA TYR A 10 -2.67 4.22 -14.88
C TYR A 10 -2.77 5.25 -13.78
N ASP A 11 -3.68 6.20 -13.97
CA ASP A 11 -4.12 7.06 -12.88
C ASP A 11 -5.00 6.22 -11.95
N GLN A 12 -4.47 5.75 -10.83
CA GLN A 12 -5.24 4.91 -9.91
C GLN A 12 -6.49 5.59 -9.38
N TYR A 13 -6.56 6.92 -9.35
CA TYR A 13 -7.71 7.61 -8.78
C TYR A 13 -8.85 7.71 -9.78
N LYS A 14 -8.55 7.92 -11.07
CA LYS A 14 -9.57 7.98 -12.13
C LYS A 14 -9.89 6.61 -12.74
N ASN A 15 -8.90 5.73 -12.82
CA ASN A 15 -8.97 4.50 -13.61
C ASN A 15 -9.30 3.27 -12.77
N ILE A 16 -8.99 3.28 -11.47
CA ILE A 16 -9.14 2.11 -10.60
C ILE A 16 -10.26 2.41 -9.60
N PRO A 17 -11.35 1.61 -9.56
CA PRO A 17 -12.45 1.84 -8.63
C PRO A 17 -12.01 1.61 -7.18
N THR A 18 -12.64 2.33 -6.27
CA THR A 18 -12.44 2.18 -4.83
C THR A 18 -13.17 0.95 -4.28
N ALA A 19 -12.65 0.41 -3.18
CA ALA A 19 -13.37 -0.56 -2.36
C ALA A 19 -14.74 -0.02 -1.87
N ASP A 20 -14.83 1.28 -1.60
CA ASP A 20 -16.07 1.94 -1.17
C ASP A 20 -17.13 1.98 -2.28
N GLU A 21 -16.75 2.31 -3.53
CA GLU A 21 -17.62 2.23 -4.72
C GLU A 21 -18.12 0.81 -4.97
N MET A 22 -17.42 -0.21 -4.44
CA MET A 22 -17.83 -1.61 -4.49
C MET A 22 -18.64 -2.07 -3.26
N GLY A 23 -18.87 -1.20 -2.28
CA GLY A 23 -19.56 -1.55 -1.03
C GLY A 23 -18.74 -2.44 -0.08
N VAL A 24 -17.42 -2.50 -0.24
CA VAL A 24 -16.53 -3.31 0.61
C VAL A 24 -16.03 -2.47 1.77
N LYS A 25 -16.36 -2.87 3.01
CA LYS A 25 -15.82 -2.22 4.22
C LYS A 25 -14.40 -2.67 4.51
N THR A 26 -13.47 -1.72 4.59
CA THR A 26 -12.03 -1.97 4.73
C THR A 26 -11.44 -1.20 5.91
N LYS A 27 -10.42 -1.78 6.55
CA LYS A 27 -9.60 -1.16 7.59
C LYS A 27 -8.15 -1.58 7.40
N ILE A 28 -7.35 -0.78 6.69
CA ILE A 28 -5.91 -0.99 6.57
C ILE A 28 -5.20 -0.04 7.52
N ILE A 29 -4.63 -0.60 8.59
CA ILE A 29 -4.09 0.15 9.72
C ILE A 29 -2.59 -0.11 9.79
N PHE A 30 -1.76 0.93 9.82
CA PHE A 30 -0.34 0.81 10.13
C PHE A 30 -0.10 0.88 11.64
N SER A 31 0.72 -0.03 12.17
CA SER A 31 1.32 0.17 13.49
C SER A 31 2.17 1.44 13.50
N GLN A 32 2.47 1.97 14.69
CA GLN A 32 3.27 3.19 14.82
C GLN A 32 4.61 3.07 14.09
N GLU A 33 5.32 1.95 14.26
CA GLU A 33 6.62 1.71 13.63
C GLU A 33 6.50 1.59 12.11
N ALA A 34 5.50 0.85 11.63
CA ALA A 34 5.27 0.68 10.19
C ALA A 34 4.88 2.02 9.53
N TYR A 35 4.09 2.84 10.22
CA TYR A 35 3.73 4.17 9.75
C TYR A 35 4.95 5.10 9.71
N LEU A 36 5.77 5.12 10.77
CA LEU A 36 7.02 5.90 10.78
C LEU A 36 7.99 5.46 9.67
N LYS A 37 8.07 4.16 9.39
CA LYS A 37 8.86 3.62 8.27
C LYS A 37 8.34 4.13 6.92
N LEU A 38 7.03 4.06 6.69
CA LEU A 38 6.37 4.58 5.49
C LEU A 38 6.72 6.06 5.26
N LEU A 39 6.55 6.90 6.30
CA LEU A 39 6.88 8.32 6.25
C LEU A 39 8.35 8.58 5.93
N THR A 40 9.24 7.81 6.57
CA THR A 40 10.70 7.94 6.39
C THR A 40 11.10 7.66 4.94
N LEU A 41 10.57 6.60 4.34
CA LEU A 41 10.89 6.23 2.96
C LEU A 41 10.37 7.27 1.96
N ILE A 42 9.15 7.77 2.13
CA ILE A 42 8.60 8.84 1.27
C ILE A 42 9.47 10.10 1.34
N LYS A 43 9.87 10.50 2.56
CA LYS A 43 10.75 11.66 2.76
C LYS A 43 12.12 11.46 2.12
N LYS A 44 12.72 10.27 2.28
CA LYS A 44 14.02 9.92 1.67
C LYS A 44 13.99 10.04 0.14
N THR A 45 12.90 9.62 -0.50
CA THR A 45 12.73 9.71 -1.96
C THR A 45 12.64 11.15 -2.48
N LYS A 46 12.09 12.09 -1.68
CA LYS A 46 12.12 13.54 -2.00
C LYS A 46 13.55 14.05 -2.17
N ASP A 47 14.47 13.58 -1.33
CA ASP A 47 15.83 14.12 -1.24
C ASP A 47 16.81 13.38 -2.18
N LEU A 48 16.68 12.05 -2.32
CA LEU A 48 17.57 11.23 -3.14
C LEU A 48 17.26 11.27 -4.65
N GLY A 49 16.01 11.55 -5.02
CA GLY A 49 15.58 11.54 -6.43
C GLY A 49 15.52 10.16 -7.07
N SER A 50 15.59 9.08 -6.28
CA SER A 50 15.52 7.69 -6.72
C SER A 50 14.37 6.95 -6.03
N GLU A 51 13.82 5.94 -6.70
CA GLU A 51 12.83 5.06 -6.07
C GLU A 51 13.44 4.25 -4.91
N THR A 52 12.62 3.96 -3.92
CA THR A 52 12.91 3.01 -2.84
C THR A 52 11.63 2.34 -2.40
N GLY A 53 11.74 1.29 -1.60
CA GLY A 53 10.59 0.52 -1.17
C GLY A 53 10.95 -0.51 -0.11
N CYS A 54 9.95 -1.25 0.36
CA CYS A 54 10.12 -2.42 1.21
C CYS A 54 8.83 -3.27 1.13
N PHE A 55 8.86 -4.48 1.66
CA PHE A 55 7.61 -5.18 1.95
C PHE A 55 7.10 -4.74 3.31
N PHE A 56 5.81 -4.43 3.38
CA PHE A 56 5.06 -4.42 4.63
C PHE A 56 4.28 -5.72 4.75
N VAL A 57 4.14 -6.24 5.96
CA VAL A 57 3.36 -7.45 6.26
C VAL A 57 2.36 -7.11 7.35
N GLY A 58 1.11 -7.51 7.13
CA GLY A 58 0.04 -7.32 8.09
C GLY A 58 -0.73 -8.60 8.39
N ARG A 59 -1.43 -8.59 9.52
CA ARG A 59 -2.32 -9.66 9.95
C ARG A 59 -3.75 -9.29 9.64
N GLN A 60 -4.47 -10.24 9.06
CA GLN A 60 -5.90 -10.09 8.79
C GLN A 60 -6.71 -10.39 10.05
N SER A 61 -7.84 -9.72 10.20
CA SER A 61 -8.87 -10.16 11.14
C SER A 61 -9.50 -11.45 10.63
N GLU A 62 -9.85 -12.36 11.54
CA GLU A 62 -10.54 -13.61 11.20
C GLU A 62 -11.90 -13.36 10.53
N LYS A 63 -12.59 -12.28 10.92
CA LYS A 63 -13.95 -11.95 10.48
C LYS A 63 -14.00 -11.16 9.17
N ASN A 64 -12.95 -10.39 8.87
CA ASN A 64 -12.88 -9.55 7.67
C ASN A 64 -11.45 -9.56 7.09
N PRO A 65 -11.23 -10.17 5.90
CA PRO A 65 -9.91 -10.22 5.28
C PRO A 65 -9.37 -8.85 4.83
N PHE A 66 -10.22 -7.82 4.81
CA PHE A 66 -9.86 -6.42 4.52
C PHE A 66 -9.78 -5.54 5.77
N ALA A 67 -9.95 -6.13 6.95
CA ALA A 67 -9.41 -5.56 8.17
C ALA A 67 -8.01 -6.12 8.38
N ILE A 68 -6.99 -5.26 8.29
CA ILE A 68 -5.57 -5.62 8.31
C ILE A 68 -4.81 -4.64 9.22
N ILE A 69 -4.05 -5.17 10.18
CA ILE A 69 -3.03 -4.41 10.91
C ILE A 69 -1.65 -4.73 10.33
N ILE A 70 -0.98 -3.73 9.79
CA ILE A 70 0.39 -3.81 9.28
C ILE A 70 1.34 -3.54 10.45
N ASP A 71 2.08 -4.55 10.86
CA ASP A 71 2.91 -4.53 12.07
C ASP A 71 4.33 -5.05 11.85
N TYR A 72 4.71 -5.29 10.59
CA TYR A 72 6.06 -5.65 10.22
C TYR A 72 6.45 -5.02 8.87
N PHE A 73 7.75 -4.77 8.70
CA PHE A 73 8.35 -4.38 7.44
C PHE A 73 9.74 -5.01 7.27
N THR A 74 10.13 -5.26 6.03
CA THR A 74 11.47 -5.75 5.69
C THR A 74 12.49 -4.61 5.62
N SER A 75 13.76 -4.99 5.46
CA SER A 75 14.80 -4.11 4.93
C SER A 75 14.36 -3.44 3.62
N ASP A 76 14.96 -2.29 3.32
CA ASP A 76 14.73 -1.53 2.08
C ASP A 76 15.09 -2.38 0.86
N PHE A 77 14.33 -2.20 -0.22
CA PHE A 77 14.69 -2.67 -1.55
C PHE A 77 15.98 -2.00 -2.02
N ARG A 78 16.71 -2.71 -2.88
CA ARG A 78 17.88 -2.16 -3.54
C ARG A 78 17.41 -1.29 -4.70
N CYS A 79 17.90 -0.05 -4.76
CA CYS A 79 17.70 0.78 -5.94
C CYS A 79 18.67 0.30 -7.05
N GLU A 80 18.11 -0.07 -8.18
CA GLU A 80 18.84 -0.34 -9.41
C GLU A 80 18.63 0.87 -10.34
N ASP A 81 19.74 1.49 -10.76
CA ASP A 81 19.81 2.62 -11.70
C ASP A 81 19.12 3.93 -11.25
N ALA A 82 19.55 4.46 -10.10
CA ALA A 82 19.07 5.66 -9.41
C ALA A 82 19.09 7.01 -10.17
N LEU A 83 19.47 7.07 -11.46
CA LEU A 83 19.81 8.33 -12.14
C LEU A 83 19.27 8.49 -13.58
N ILE A 84 18.58 7.49 -14.15
CA ILE A 84 18.06 7.55 -15.53
C ILE A 84 16.59 7.12 -15.55
N SER A 85 15.81 7.68 -16.48
CA SER A 85 14.49 7.17 -16.89
C SER A 85 14.52 5.64 -17.00
N GLY A 86 13.86 4.94 -16.07
CA GLY A 86 13.78 3.46 -16.04
C GLY A 86 14.39 2.76 -14.81
N GLY A 87 14.91 3.50 -13.82
CA GLY A 87 15.35 2.92 -12.54
C GLY A 87 14.19 2.26 -11.77
N SER A 88 14.50 1.20 -11.01
CA SER A 88 13.50 0.45 -10.21
C SER A 88 14.02 0.13 -8.81
N ALA A 89 13.10 -0.04 -7.86
CA ALA A 89 13.41 -0.53 -6.51
C ALA A 89 13.10 -2.03 -6.41
N ASN A 90 14.13 -2.88 -6.38
CA ASN A 90 13.97 -4.33 -6.42
C ASN A 90 14.26 -5.01 -5.07
N PRO A 91 13.42 -5.95 -4.63
CA PRO A 91 13.70 -6.76 -3.45
C PRO A 91 14.91 -7.67 -3.68
N THR A 92 15.80 -7.73 -2.69
CA THR A 92 16.97 -8.63 -2.70
C THR A 92 16.63 -9.99 -2.10
N GLU A 93 17.51 -10.99 -2.26
CA GLU A 93 17.36 -12.29 -1.60
C GLU A 93 17.22 -12.16 -0.07
N LYS A 94 17.99 -11.25 0.55
CA LYS A 94 17.88 -10.94 1.98
C LYS A 94 16.46 -10.50 2.35
N VAL A 95 15.87 -9.61 1.56
CA VAL A 95 14.50 -9.10 1.75
C VAL A 95 13.48 -10.22 1.63
N TYR A 96 13.64 -11.13 0.65
CA TYR A 96 12.76 -12.29 0.53
C TYR A 96 12.92 -13.26 1.71
N ASN A 97 14.13 -13.45 2.23
CA ASN A 97 14.36 -14.29 3.42
C ASN A 97 13.68 -13.69 4.66
N GLU A 98 13.76 -12.37 4.86
CA GLU A 98 13.05 -11.67 5.93
C GLU A 98 11.53 -11.80 5.80
N LEU A 99 10.99 -11.58 4.60
CA LEU A 99 9.56 -11.75 4.30
C LEU A 99 9.10 -13.17 4.60
N ASN A 100 9.77 -14.18 4.05
CA ASN A 100 9.41 -15.58 4.20
C ASN A 100 9.49 -16.04 5.66
N LYS A 101 10.47 -15.55 6.42
CA LYS A 101 10.56 -15.81 7.86
C LYS A 101 9.33 -15.28 8.60
N LYS A 102 8.89 -14.05 8.30
CA LYS A 102 7.71 -13.46 8.94
C LYS A 102 6.42 -14.16 8.55
N LEU A 103 6.26 -14.56 7.29
CA LEU A 103 5.10 -15.32 6.83
C LEU A 103 4.97 -16.67 7.56
N LYS A 104 6.08 -17.41 7.71
CA LYS A 104 6.12 -18.65 8.49
C LYS A 104 5.78 -18.44 9.97
N GLU A 105 6.22 -17.33 10.55
CA GLU A 105 5.86 -16.96 11.92
C GLU A 105 4.34 -16.73 12.04
N TYR A 106 3.71 -16.05 11.09
CA TYR A 106 2.25 -15.84 11.11
C TYR A 106 1.48 -17.14 10.94
N GLU A 107 1.92 -17.98 10.00
CA GLU A 107 1.34 -19.31 9.78
C GLU A 107 1.42 -20.20 11.05
N LYS A 108 2.58 -20.25 11.70
CA LYS A 108 2.79 -21.00 12.96
C LYS A 108 1.84 -20.54 14.08
N ASN A 109 1.47 -19.27 14.07
CA ASN A 109 0.55 -18.66 15.02
C ASN A 109 -0.90 -18.63 14.51
N SER A 110 -1.23 -19.42 13.47
CA SER A 110 -2.57 -19.51 12.86
C SER A 110 -3.15 -18.18 12.38
N ARG A 111 -2.28 -17.26 11.93
CA ARG A 111 -2.68 -15.94 11.44
C ARG A 111 -2.60 -15.89 9.92
N LYS A 112 -3.63 -15.30 9.32
CA LYS A 112 -3.64 -14.98 7.89
C LYS A 112 -2.83 -13.72 7.65
N ALA A 113 -1.87 -13.81 6.73
CA ALA A 113 -1.00 -12.70 6.36
C ALA A 113 -1.54 -11.94 5.14
N SER A 114 -1.24 -10.65 5.09
CA SER A 114 -1.32 -9.81 3.91
C SER A 114 0.05 -9.20 3.65
N VAL A 115 0.49 -9.19 2.39
CA VAL A 115 1.78 -8.65 1.97
C VAL A 115 1.55 -7.46 1.06
N PHE A 116 2.24 -6.37 1.38
CA PHE A 116 2.16 -5.11 0.68
C PHE A 116 3.53 -4.82 0.08
N HIS A 117 3.61 -4.80 -1.25
CA HIS A 117 4.78 -4.29 -1.95
C HIS A 117 4.70 -2.77 -1.96
N PHE A 118 5.49 -2.13 -1.11
CA PHE A 118 5.56 -0.68 -1.05
C PHE A 118 6.75 -0.17 -1.85
N HIS A 119 6.51 0.80 -2.72
CA HIS A 119 7.55 1.58 -3.34
C HIS A 119 7.18 3.06 -3.42
N THR A 120 8.14 3.88 -3.82
CA THR A 120 8.00 5.33 -3.90
C THR A 120 8.46 5.83 -5.25
N HIS A 121 7.79 6.87 -5.76
CA HIS A 121 8.27 7.60 -6.94
C HIS A 121 8.84 8.97 -6.54
N PRO A 122 9.96 9.42 -7.14
CA PRO A 122 10.56 10.73 -6.87
C PRO A 122 9.83 11.88 -7.57
N LYS A 123 10.02 13.11 -7.04
CA LYS A 123 9.39 14.35 -7.55
C LYS A 123 9.61 14.63 -9.04
N LYS A 124 10.71 14.15 -9.61
CA LYS A 124 11.14 14.46 -10.98
C LYS A 124 10.50 13.56 -12.05
N LEU A 125 9.71 12.55 -11.67
CA LEU A 125 9.14 11.52 -12.56
C LEU A 125 7.59 11.48 -12.51
N HIS A 126 6.98 10.40 -13.00
CA HIS A 126 5.55 10.07 -12.94
C HIS A 126 5.11 9.75 -11.49
N TYR A 127 5.22 10.74 -10.62
CA TYR A 127 5.28 10.55 -9.17
C TYR A 127 4.04 9.90 -8.55
N GLU A 128 2.88 10.04 -9.18
CA GLU A 128 1.61 9.70 -8.53
C GLU A 128 0.76 8.68 -9.28
N ASN A 129 1.31 8.05 -10.31
CA ASN A 129 0.61 7.02 -11.07
C ASN A 129 1.36 5.71 -10.91
N PHE A 130 0.64 4.59 -10.85
CA PHE A 130 1.28 3.30 -11.06
C PHE A 130 1.63 3.14 -12.53
N SER A 131 2.87 2.73 -12.79
CA SER A 131 3.29 2.25 -14.10
C SER A 131 2.67 0.88 -14.38
N ASP A 132 2.58 0.53 -15.67
CA ASP A 132 2.23 -0.83 -16.10
C ASP A 132 3.14 -1.89 -15.47
N GLN A 133 4.41 -1.55 -15.22
CA GLN A 133 5.37 -2.44 -14.56
C GLN A 133 5.03 -2.66 -13.09
N ASP A 134 4.60 -1.62 -12.37
CA ASP A 134 4.15 -1.75 -10.98
C ASP A 134 2.95 -2.68 -10.89
N LEU A 135 1.93 -2.42 -11.71
CA LEU A 135 0.68 -3.19 -11.71
C LEU A 135 0.90 -4.63 -12.12
N SER A 136 1.70 -4.86 -13.17
CA SER A 136 2.11 -6.20 -13.59
C SER A 136 2.86 -6.94 -12.47
N THR A 137 3.74 -6.24 -11.75
CA THR A 137 4.48 -6.80 -10.61
C THR A 137 3.55 -7.22 -9.48
N TYR A 138 2.59 -6.38 -9.10
CA TYR A 138 1.62 -6.73 -8.06
C TYR A 138 0.71 -7.88 -8.48
N ALA A 139 0.24 -7.89 -9.73
CA ALA A 139 -0.57 -8.98 -10.26
C ALA A 139 0.20 -10.31 -10.30
N LYS A 140 1.49 -10.30 -10.70
CA LYS A 140 2.36 -11.48 -10.62
C LYS A 140 2.54 -11.95 -9.18
N MET A 141 2.85 -11.03 -8.27
CA MET A 141 3.01 -11.36 -6.84
C MET A 141 1.77 -12.06 -6.31
N ALA A 142 0.58 -11.57 -6.65
CA ALA A 142 -0.69 -12.18 -6.26
C ALA A 142 -0.96 -13.52 -6.97
N PHE A 143 -0.58 -13.66 -8.24
CA PHE A 143 -0.75 -14.90 -9.01
C PHE A 143 0.14 -16.03 -8.48
N ASP A 144 1.41 -15.71 -8.23
CA ASP A 144 2.44 -16.66 -7.79
C ASP A 144 2.27 -17.04 -6.31
N ASN A 145 1.64 -16.18 -5.50
CA ASN A 145 1.47 -16.38 -4.05
C ASN A 145 0.00 -16.39 -3.63
N ARG A 146 -0.78 -17.34 -4.17
CA ARG A 146 -2.23 -17.44 -3.92
C ARG A 146 -2.64 -17.69 -2.46
N SER A 147 -1.70 -18.07 -1.60
CA SER A 147 -1.94 -18.30 -0.17
C SER A 147 -1.97 -17.01 0.65
N VAL A 148 -1.59 -15.87 0.07
CA VAL A 148 -1.45 -14.58 0.77
C VAL A 148 -2.17 -13.48 -0.01
N ASN A 149 -2.83 -12.57 0.71
CA ASN A 149 -3.39 -11.38 0.07
C ASN A 149 -2.26 -10.40 -0.27
N ALA A 150 -2.04 -10.19 -1.56
CA ALA A 150 -1.03 -9.28 -2.09
C ALA A 150 -1.62 -7.90 -2.39
N PHE A 151 -0.89 -6.85 -2.05
CA PHE A 151 -1.24 -5.46 -2.26
C PHE A 151 -0.06 -4.67 -2.84
N GLY A 152 -0.35 -3.62 -3.59
CA GLY A 152 0.61 -2.58 -3.96
C GLY A 152 0.39 -1.33 -3.13
N ILE A 153 1.47 -0.70 -2.68
CA ILE A 153 1.43 0.63 -2.04
C ILE A 153 2.38 1.55 -2.78
N LEU A 154 1.89 2.72 -3.16
CA LEU A 154 2.71 3.79 -3.71
C LEU A 154 2.70 4.98 -2.76
N GLY A 155 3.89 5.46 -2.40
CA GLY A 155 4.08 6.69 -1.64
C GLY A 155 4.85 7.71 -2.46
N PHE A 156 4.43 8.97 -2.45
CA PHE A 156 5.06 9.95 -3.33
C PHE A 156 4.99 11.37 -2.78
N PRO A 157 6.03 12.18 -2.99
CA PRO A 157 5.99 13.60 -2.70
C PRO A 157 5.17 14.35 -3.76
N ILE A 158 4.36 15.31 -3.33
CA ILE A 158 3.59 16.19 -4.23
C ILE A 158 4.52 17.29 -4.78
N PRO A 159 4.59 17.51 -6.10
CA PRO A 159 5.34 18.61 -6.69
C PRO A 159 4.77 19.96 -6.26
N ASN A 160 5.63 20.96 -6.15
CA ASN A 160 5.25 22.34 -5.84
C ASN A 160 4.54 22.57 -4.50
N ALA A 161 4.38 21.53 -3.68
CA ALA A 161 3.90 21.62 -2.32
C ALA A 161 5.01 21.13 -1.37
N GLU A 162 5.54 22.04 -0.56
CA GLU A 162 6.58 21.68 0.39
C GLU A 162 5.98 20.75 1.46
N ASN A 163 6.68 19.66 1.74
CA ASN A 163 6.32 18.67 2.76
C ASN A 163 4.97 17.97 2.57
N SER A 164 4.44 18.02 1.35
CA SER A 164 3.16 17.38 1.00
C SER A 164 3.41 16.07 0.30
N ASN A 165 2.72 15.00 0.73
CA ASN A 165 2.92 13.66 0.19
C ASN A 165 1.58 12.96 -0.01
N GLY A 166 1.50 12.08 -1.01
CA GLY A 166 0.38 11.20 -1.28
C GLY A 166 0.72 9.74 -0.98
N ILE A 167 -0.31 8.98 -0.61
CA ILE A 167 -0.25 7.54 -0.41
C ILE A 167 -1.42 6.89 -1.18
N SER A 168 -1.15 5.78 -1.85
CA SER A 168 -2.16 4.94 -2.47
C SER A 168 -1.94 3.48 -2.14
N ILE A 169 -3.02 2.75 -1.86
CA ILE A 169 -3.01 1.29 -1.73
C ILE A 169 -3.96 0.71 -2.77
N ILE A 170 -3.50 -0.31 -3.48
CA ILE A 170 -4.30 -1.08 -4.43
C ILE A 170 -4.16 -2.58 -4.18
N GLN A 171 -5.14 -3.34 -4.64
CA GLN A 171 -5.11 -4.79 -4.60
C GLN A 171 -5.45 -5.37 -5.98
N PRO A 172 -4.62 -6.27 -6.54
CA PRO A 172 -4.99 -7.12 -7.66
C PRO A 172 -6.01 -8.18 -7.26
N ILE A 173 -7.04 -8.36 -8.06
CA ILE A 173 -8.12 -9.33 -7.91
C ILE A 173 -8.26 -10.15 -9.17
N LYS A 174 -8.41 -11.47 -8.98
CA LYS A 174 -8.38 -12.47 -10.06
C LYS A 174 -7.13 -12.28 -10.93
N PRO A 175 -5.92 -12.32 -10.32
CA PRO A 175 -4.70 -12.14 -11.07
C PRO A 175 -4.53 -13.28 -12.07
N GLU A 176 -3.98 -12.95 -13.21
CA GLU A 176 -3.58 -13.86 -14.28
C GLU A 176 -2.15 -13.53 -14.70
N ARG A 177 -1.48 -14.52 -15.27
CA ARG A 177 -0.16 -14.35 -15.85
C ARG A 177 -0.18 -14.86 -17.29
N ILE A 178 0.08 -13.95 -18.24
CA ILE A 178 0.23 -14.25 -19.66
C ILE A 178 1.71 -14.04 -19.99
N ASN A 179 2.45 -15.12 -20.22
CA ASN A 179 3.92 -15.10 -20.28
C ASN A 179 4.52 -14.44 -19.03
N ASP A 180 5.33 -13.40 -19.20
CA ASP A 180 5.90 -12.60 -18.12
C ASP A 180 5.13 -11.29 -17.87
N ILE A 181 3.83 -11.25 -18.17
CA ILE A 181 2.99 -10.08 -17.88
C ILE A 181 1.92 -10.49 -16.87
N GLY A 182 1.90 -9.79 -15.73
CA GLY A 182 0.84 -9.89 -14.74
C GLY A 182 -0.35 -9.04 -15.16
N SER A 183 -1.55 -9.59 -14.97
CA SER A 183 -2.82 -8.95 -15.30
C SER A 183 -3.79 -9.12 -14.16
N ALA A 184 -4.56 -8.10 -13.81
CA ALA A 184 -5.64 -8.24 -12.82
C ALA A 184 -6.75 -7.21 -13.01
N ASN A 185 -7.87 -7.42 -12.31
CA ASN A 185 -8.69 -6.29 -11.90
C ASN A 185 -8.03 -5.65 -10.68
N PHE A 186 -8.09 -4.34 -10.54
CA PHE A 186 -7.55 -3.66 -9.37
C PHE A 186 -8.64 -2.91 -8.62
N PHE A 187 -8.51 -2.86 -7.30
CA PHE A 187 -9.29 -1.98 -6.44
C PHE A 187 -8.36 -1.15 -5.57
N ARG A 188 -8.74 0.11 -5.34
CA ARG A 188 -7.98 0.99 -4.44
C ARG A 188 -8.68 1.17 -3.11
N PHE A 189 -7.89 1.46 -2.08
CA PHE A 189 -8.36 1.62 -0.71
C PHE A 189 -8.27 3.11 -0.36
N PRO A 190 -9.40 3.84 -0.36
CA PRO A 190 -9.40 5.29 -0.15
C PRO A 190 -9.19 5.68 1.32
N ASN A 191 -9.38 4.74 2.25
CA ASN A 191 -9.28 4.98 3.68
C ASN A 191 -8.08 4.21 4.26
N ILE A 192 -7.06 4.93 4.70
CA ILE A 192 -5.85 4.39 5.33
C ILE A 192 -5.78 4.91 6.76
N TYR A 193 -5.36 4.05 7.69
CA TYR A 193 -5.32 4.36 9.11
C TYR A 193 -3.94 4.08 9.68
N TYR A 194 -3.64 4.65 10.84
CA TYR A 194 -2.50 4.27 11.66
C TYR A 194 -2.85 4.34 13.14
N SER A 195 -2.08 3.65 13.97
CA SER A 195 -2.21 3.72 15.42
C SER A 195 -0.95 4.26 16.07
N ILE A 196 -1.10 5.16 17.04
CA ILE A 196 -0.02 5.72 17.87
C ILE A 196 -0.53 5.90 19.29
N ASN A 197 0.24 5.47 20.29
CA ASN A 197 -0.13 5.59 21.71
C ASN A 197 -1.56 5.09 22.04
N ASN A 198 -1.94 3.93 21.48
CA ASN A 198 -3.29 3.36 21.59
C ASN A 198 -4.43 4.20 20.99
N GLU A 199 -4.16 5.26 20.24
CA GLU A 199 -5.17 5.96 19.45
C GLU A 199 -5.10 5.55 17.99
N ILE A 200 -6.23 5.59 17.30
CA ILE A 200 -6.36 5.24 15.89
C ILE A 200 -6.73 6.50 15.12
N TYR A 201 -5.92 6.81 14.12
CA TYR A 201 -6.11 7.95 13.24
C TYR A 201 -6.40 7.48 11.82
N LYS A 202 -7.33 8.15 11.15
CA LYS A 202 -7.53 8.06 9.71
C LYS A 202 -6.66 9.11 9.03
N ILE A 203 -5.82 8.67 8.09
CA ILE A 203 -5.05 9.58 7.24
C ILE A 203 -6.03 10.40 6.42
N SER A 204 -5.93 11.72 6.53
CA SER A 204 -6.83 12.62 5.83
C SER A 204 -6.50 12.69 4.34
N SER A 205 -7.38 13.30 3.55
CA SER A 205 -7.30 13.28 2.09
C SER A 205 -7.37 14.68 1.49
N PHE A 206 -6.97 14.80 0.22
CA PHE A 206 -7.22 15.99 -0.59
C PHE A 206 -7.62 15.62 -2.01
N GLN A 207 -8.33 16.55 -2.66
CA GLN A 207 -8.83 16.41 -4.02
C GLN A 207 -7.68 16.48 -5.04
N LYS A 208 -7.52 15.47 -5.89
CA LYS A 208 -6.59 15.52 -7.02
C LYS A 208 -7.13 16.48 -8.08
N ARG A 209 -6.38 17.53 -8.45
CA ARG A 209 -6.79 18.56 -9.43
C ARG A 209 -6.06 18.53 -10.77
N TYR A 210 -5.03 17.72 -10.92
CA TYR A 210 -4.22 17.64 -12.14
C TYR A 210 -4.49 16.31 -12.88
N ASP A 211 -4.38 16.34 -14.20
CA ASP A 211 -4.65 15.17 -15.04
C ASP A 211 -3.46 14.21 -15.04
N GLY A 212 -3.66 13.02 -14.47
CA GLY A 212 -2.59 12.03 -14.28
C GLY A 212 -2.17 11.31 -15.55
N ARG A 213 -2.99 11.26 -16.60
CA ARG A 213 -2.66 10.50 -17.82
C ARG A 213 -1.82 11.35 -18.78
N LYS A 214 -0.50 11.20 -18.73
CA LYS A 214 0.40 11.72 -19.77
C LYS A 214 0.44 10.82 -21.02
N TYR A 215 0.14 9.52 -20.86
CA TYR A 215 0.21 8.52 -21.93
C TYR A 215 -1.10 7.77 -22.05
N LYS A 216 -1.44 7.36 -23.29
CA LYS A 216 -2.65 6.57 -23.55
C LYS A 216 -2.47 5.17 -23.01
N GLN A 217 -3.49 4.67 -22.31
CA GLN A 217 -3.62 3.27 -21.91
C GLN A 217 -3.27 2.36 -23.10
N ASN A 218 -2.52 1.28 -22.86
CA ASN A 218 -2.41 0.24 -23.88
C ASN A 218 -3.83 -0.24 -24.22
N SER A 219 -4.25 -0.02 -25.46
CA SER A 219 -5.62 -0.24 -25.94
C SER A 219 -6.08 -1.69 -25.82
N ASN A 220 -5.16 -2.63 -25.57
CA ASN A 220 -5.47 -4.05 -25.39
C ASN A 220 -5.80 -4.44 -23.93
N GLY A 221 -5.70 -3.52 -22.96
CA GLY A 221 -6.22 -3.73 -21.60
C GLY A 221 -5.64 -4.92 -20.84
N ILE A 222 -4.44 -5.40 -21.22
CA ILE A 222 -3.91 -6.66 -20.71
C ILE A 222 -3.58 -6.56 -19.22
N ILE A 223 -3.05 -5.44 -18.73
CA ILE A 223 -2.54 -5.34 -17.35
C ILE A 223 -3.66 -5.00 -16.36
N VAL A 224 -4.50 -4.01 -16.67
CA VAL A 224 -5.66 -3.62 -15.86
C VAL A 224 -6.94 -3.89 -16.64
N LYS A 225 -7.75 -4.81 -16.12
CA LYS A 225 -8.97 -5.30 -16.78
C LYS A 225 -10.23 -4.48 -16.51
N ASN A 226 -10.26 -3.71 -15.42
CA ASN A 226 -11.41 -2.93 -14.97
C ASN A 226 -11.15 -1.42 -14.95
N ALA A 227 -10.39 -0.91 -15.92
CA ALA A 227 -10.12 0.51 -16.03
C ALA A 227 -11.42 1.28 -16.33
N VAL A 228 -11.80 2.20 -15.45
CA VAL A 228 -12.96 3.10 -15.64
C VAL A 228 -12.52 4.43 -16.25
N GLU A 229 -13.30 4.97 -17.19
CA GLU A 229 -13.00 6.27 -17.79
C GLU A 229 -13.52 7.45 -16.95
N ASN A 230 -14.44 7.21 -16.00
CA ASN A 230 -15.12 8.26 -15.23
C ASN A 230 -15.34 7.88 -13.76
N SER A 231 -14.29 7.53 -13.00
CA SER A 231 -14.44 7.39 -11.53
C SER A 231 -14.86 8.74 -10.93
N THR A 232 -15.81 8.68 -9.99
CA THR A 232 -16.33 9.87 -9.29
C THR A 232 -15.45 10.30 -8.13
N PHE A 233 -14.60 9.40 -7.63
CA PHE A 233 -13.78 9.65 -6.47
C PHE A 233 -12.35 9.99 -6.90
N ASN A 234 -11.86 11.16 -6.52
CA ASN A 234 -10.54 11.67 -6.92
C ASN A 234 -9.68 12.07 -5.72
N GLU A 235 -9.99 11.59 -4.52
CA GLU A 235 -9.20 11.91 -3.32
C GLU A 235 -7.97 11.02 -3.16
N ILE A 236 -6.92 11.66 -2.63
CA ILE A 236 -5.63 11.06 -2.32
C ILE A 236 -5.44 11.13 -0.81
N CYS A 237 -5.12 10.01 -0.15
CA CYS A 237 -4.64 10.03 1.24
C CYS A 237 -3.35 10.85 1.30
N GLY A 238 -3.35 11.91 2.09
CA GLY A 238 -2.37 12.97 2.04
C GLY A 238 -1.75 13.28 3.39
N LEU A 239 -0.53 13.80 3.35
CA LEU A 239 0.22 14.23 4.52
C LEU A 239 0.83 15.58 4.24
N GLY A 240 0.94 16.44 5.25
CA GLY A 240 1.56 17.75 5.14
C GLY A 240 0.57 18.85 4.81
N ILE A 241 0.77 19.55 3.69
CA ILE A 241 -0.03 20.70 3.28
C ILE A 241 -0.91 20.29 2.09
N ASN A 242 -2.16 20.72 2.09
CA ASN A 242 -3.06 20.48 0.98
C ASN A 242 -2.59 21.36 -0.20
N PRO A 243 -2.21 20.75 -1.34
CA PRO A 243 -1.63 21.48 -2.46
C PRO A 243 -2.63 22.43 -3.14
N ASN A 244 -3.93 22.29 -2.86
CA ASN A 244 -4.98 23.07 -3.51
C ASN A 244 -5.37 24.35 -2.77
N ASN A 245 -5.17 24.40 -1.45
CA ASN A 245 -5.61 25.52 -0.61
C ASN A 245 -4.56 25.99 0.42
N GLY A 246 -3.42 25.27 0.55
CA GLY A 246 -2.35 25.64 1.48
C GLY A 246 -2.63 25.31 2.95
N GLU A 247 -3.74 24.66 3.27
CA GLU A 247 -4.08 24.29 4.65
C GLU A 247 -3.37 23.01 5.08
N LYS A 248 -3.10 22.86 6.38
CA LYS A 248 -2.54 21.61 6.92
C LYS A 248 -3.55 20.47 6.75
N ILE A 249 -3.11 19.36 6.17
CA ILE A 249 -3.86 18.12 6.15
C ILE A 249 -3.82 17.55 7.57
N LYS A 250 -5.00 17.46 8.21
CA LYS A 250 -5.15 17.00 9.59
C LYS A 250 -5.85 15.66 9.59
N ASP A 251 -5.17 14.66 10.14
CA ASP A 251 -5.73 13.33 10.36
C ASP A 251 -6.87 13.38 11.38
N GLU A 252 -7.82 12.48 11.23
CA GLU A 252 -9.01 12.38 12.07
C GLU A 252 -8.78 11.29 13.13
N SER A 253 -8.98 11.60 14.41
CA SER A 253 -9.05 10.57 15.45
C SER A 253 -10.38 9.83 15.32
N VAL A 254 -10.31 8.51 15.11
CA VAL A 254 -11.47 7.67 14.79
C VAL A 254 -11.68 6.53 15.77
N GLY A 255 -10.77 6.36 16.73
CA GLY A 255 -10.83 5.22 17.63
C GLY A 255 -9.62 5.08 18.54
N TYR A 256 -9.59 3.96 19.25
CA TYR A 256 -8.52 3.60 20.18
C TYR A 256 -8.30 2.08 20.22
N ILE A 257 -7.20 1.65 20.84
CA ILE A 257 -6.89 0.26 21.13
C ILE A 257 -7.17 0.04 22.63
N ASP A 258 -8.05 -0.91 22.95
CA ASP A 258 -8.41 -1.21 24.33
C ASP A 258 -7.33 -2.04 25.06
N ALA A 259 -7.54 -2.27 26.37
CA ALA A 259 -6.61 -3.05 27.19
C ALA A 259 -6.47 -4.52 26.76
N ASN A 260 -7.40 -5.04 25.96
CA ASN A 260 -7.35 -6.40 25.41
C ASN A 260 -6.68 -6.44 24.02
N GLY A 261 -6.22 -5.29 23.51
CA GLY A 261 -5.64 -5.16 22.17
C GLY A 261 -6.68 -5.13 21.04
N ALA A 262 -7.96 -4.88 21.35
CA ALA A 262 -9.00 -4.71 20.35
C ALA A 262 -8.98 -3.28 19.80
N PHE A 263 -9.13 -3.15 18.48
CA PHE A 263 -9.21 -1.87 17.78
C PHE A 263 -10.66 -1.41 17.73
N CYS A 264 -10.98 -0.33 18.45
CA CYS A 264 -12.32 0.21 18.65
C CYS A 264 -12.53 1.45 17.79
N PHE A 265 -13.38 1.36 16.75
CA PHE A 265 -13.78 2.48 15.89
C PHE A 265 -15.10 3.07 16.37
N LEU A 266 -15.02 4.23 17.02
CA LEU A 266 -16.12 4.85 17.77
C LEU A 266 -17.32 5.18 16.87
N ASN A 267 -17.07 5.87 15.76
CA ASN A 267 -18.13 6.36 14.87
C ASN A 267 -18.87 5.23 14.12
N GLU A 268 -18.29 4.03 14.09
CA GLU A 268 -18.80 2.89 13.33
C GLU A 268 -19.39 1.79 14.23
N ASN A 269 -19.32 1.94 15.56
CA ASN A 269 -19.63 0.87 16.52
C ASN A 269 -18.95 -0.46 16.14
N LEU A 270 -17.68 -0.39 15.75
CA LEU A 270 -16.93 -1.51 15.18
C LEU A 270 -15.70 -1.83 16.04
N ASN A 271 -15.62 -3.08 16.52
CA ASN A 271 -14.48 -3.60 17.25
C ASN A 271 -13.81 -4.72 16.44
N ILE A 272 -12.50 -4.61 16.24
CA ILE A 272 -11.72 -5.58 15.48
C ILE A 272 -10.60 -6.14 16.35
N SER A 273 -10.51 -7.47 16.42
CA SER A 273 -9.34 -8.15 16.96
C SER A 273 -8.52 -8.75 15.82
N PHE A 274 -7.21 -8.66 15.97
CA PHE A 274 -6.22 -9.22 15.05
C PHE A 274 -5.47 -10.42 15.65
N GLY A 275 -5.93 -10.91 16.81
CA GLY A 275 -5.20 -11.83 17.69
C GLY A 275 -4.05 -11.11 18.39
N SER A 276 -3.82 -11.36 19.68
CA SER A 276 -2.65 -10.82 20.38
C SER A 276 -1.38 -11.57 19.94
N ILE A 277 -0.25 -10.86 19.82
CA ILE A 277 1.07 -11.49 20.00
C ILE A 277 1.20 -11.69 21.51
N ILE A 278 0.51 -12.69 22.04
CA ILE A 278 1.02 -13.32 23.24
C ILE A 278 2.24 -14.08 22.72
N GLU A 279 3.42 -13.47 22.81
CA GLU A 279 4.59 -14.27 23.08
C GLU A 279 4.18 -15.12 24.28
N LYS A 280 3.95 -16.42 24.07
CA LYS A 280 4.01 -17.31 25.21
C LYS A 280 5.41 -17.06 25.75
N GLU A 281 5.51 -16.30 26.85
CA GLU A 281 6.59 -16.52 27.78
C GLU A 281 6.56 -18.02 28.02
N GLU A 282 7.46 -18.74 27.37
CA GLU A 282 7.80 -20.08 27.81
C GLU A 282 8.14 -19.91 29.28
N ASN A 283 7.39 -20.61 30.14
CA ASN A 283 7.69 -20.77 31.56
C ASN A 283 9.19 -21.02 31.73
N LEU A 284 9.96 -19.96 31.98
CA LEU A 284 11.34 -19.99 32.44
C LEU A 284 11.40 -19.93 33.96
N LEU A 285 10.40 -20.51 34.61
CA LEU A 285 10.37 -20.84 36.03
C LEU A 285 9.79 -22.24 36.13
N ASP A 286 10.64 -23.22 35.87
CA ASP A 286 10.72 -24.53 36.55
C ASP A 286 11.48 -25.53 35.66
N LYS A 287 12.82 -25.49 35.75
CA LYS A 287 13.72 -26.65 35.67
C LYS A 287 15.11 -26.28 36.17
#